data_AF-A0A820RXV9-F1
#
_entry.id   AF-A0A820RXV9-F1
#
_cell.length_a   1.000
_cell.length_b   1.000
_cell.length_c   1.000
_cell.angle_alpha   90.00
_cell.angle_beta   90.00
_cell.angle_gamma   90.00
#
_symmetry.space_group_name_H-M   'P 1'
#
loop_
_entity.id
_entity.type
_entity.pdbx_description
1 polymer ?
#
loop_
_entity_poly.entity_id
_entity_poly.type
_entity_poly.pdbx_seq_one_letter_code
_entity_poly.pdbx_strand_id
1 'polypeptide(L)'
;MEYVKHFTNRQSNDNDVRAALLTRLEELRRQSPEYFSKPINILDTVDDTIEGQLERRLQQEKTSCAGKRITLIPYNVGNSHWVGLLLEFKTDGQIKRAEYIDP
;
A
#
# COMPACT_ATOMS: atom_id res chain seq x y z
N MET A 1 10.92 -36.44 6.41
CA MET A 1 11.10 -34.99 6.25
C MET A 1 10.09 -34.54 5.21
N GLU A 2 9.01 -33.88 5.61
CA GLU A 2 8.06 -33.29 4.65
C GLU A 2 7.90 -31.80 4.98
N TYR A 3 8.35 -30.98 4.04
CA TYR A 3 8.26 -29.53 4.05
C TYR A 3 6.83 -29.12 3.65
N VAL A 4 6.00 -28.76 4.64
CA VAL A 4 4.72 -28.10 4.39
C VAL A 4 4.56 -26.96 5.38
N LYS A 5 5.27 -25.84 5.18
CA LYS A 5 5.10 -24.62 6.00
C LYS A 5 5.64 -23.34 5.31
N HIS A 6 5.25 -23.06 4.07
CA HIS A 6 5.60 -21.76 3.45
C HIS A 6 4.46 -21.03 2.72
N PHE A 7 3.30 -21.67 2.50
CA PHE A 7 2.18 -20.98 1.84
C PHE A 7 1.24 -20.23 2.79
N THR A 8 1.13 -20.64 4.06
CA THR A 8 0.22 -20.01 5.04
C THR A 8 0.76 -18.70 5.62
N ASN A 9 2.08 -18.53 5.77
CA ASN A 9 2.65 -17.29 6.32
C ASN A 9 2.51 -16.08 5.39
N ARG A 10 2.58 -16.28 4.08
CA ARG A 10 2.55 -15.17 3.11
C ARG A 10 1.19 -14.51 3.03
N GLN A 11 0.11 -15.30 3.14
CA GLN A 11 -1.27 -14.79 3.15
C GLN A 11 -1.62 -14.08 4.47
N SER A 12 -1.09 -14.56 5.61
CA SER A 12 -1.33 -13.89 6.90
C SER A 12 -0.68 -12.51 6.94
N ASN A 13 0.59 -12.40 6.54
CA ASN A 13 1.34 -11.16 6.65
C ASN A 13 0.88 -10.07 5.66
N ASP A 14 0.41 -10.46 4.45
CA ASP A 14 -0.22 -9.50 3.51
C ASP A 14 -1.54 -8.94 4.09
N ASN A 15 -2.30 -9.76 4.82
CA ASN A 15 -3.51 -9.29 5.50
C ASN A 15 -3.20 -8.34 6.66
N ASP A 16 -2.13 -8.61 7.42
CA ASP A 16 -1.73 -7.78 8.56
C ASP A 16 -1.28 -6.38 8.10
N VAL A 17 -0.44 -6.29 7.06
CA VAL A 17 -0.02 -4.99 6.52
C VAL A 17 -1.17 -4.21 5.88
N ARG A 18 -2.10 -4.91 5.23
CA ARG A 18 -3.33 -4.30 4.70
C ARG A 18 -4.20 -3.77 5.82
N ALA A 19 -4.37 -4.53 6.91
CA ALA A 19 -5.11 -4.09 8.08
C ALA A 19 -4.46 -2.86 8.74
N ALA A 20 -3.12 -2.80 8.80
CA ALA A 20 -2.38 -1.64 9.29
C ALA A 20 -2.62 -0.40 8.40
N LEU A 21 -2.54 -0.55 7.07
CA LEU A 21 -2.83 0.51 6.09
C LEU A 21 -4.26 1.06 6.23
N LEU A 22 -5.24 0.16 6.38
CA LEU A 22 -6.64 0.54 6.56
C LEU A 22 -6.87 1.22 7.91
N THR A 23 -6.27 0.71 8.98
CA THR A 23 -6.33 1.34 10.31
C THR A 23 -5.80 2.77 10.25
N ARG A 24 -4.66 2.97 9.58
CA ARG A 24 -4.05 4.29 9.42
C ARG A 24 -4.94 5.24 8.61
N LEU A 25 -5.58 4.74 7.56
CA LEU A 25 -6.54 5.52 6.78
C LEU A 25 -7.76 5.94 7.61
N GLU A 26 -8.28 5.07 8.47
CA GLU A 26 -9.38 5.37 9.37
C GLU A 26 -8.99 6.41 10.44
N GLU A 27 -7.74 6.43 10.89
CA GLU A 27 -7.23 7.51 11.73
C GLU A 27 -7.22 8.86 11.00
N LEU A 28 -6.74 8.90 9.76
CA LEU A 28 -6.74 10.12 8.94
C LEU A 28 -8.18 10.63 8.70
N ARG A 29 -9.12 9.72 8.47
CA ARG A 29 -10.55 10.02 8.36
C ARG A 29 -11.12 10.62 9.64
N ARG A 30 -10.77 10.06 10.80
CA ARG A 30 -11.17 10.62 12.11
C ARG A 30 -10.58 12.00 12.37
N GLN A 31 -9.38 12.27 11.86
CA GLN A 31 -8.71 13.57 12.03
C GLN A 31 -9.26 14.67 11.10
N SER A 32 -9.68 14.32 9.88
CA SER A 32 -10.25 15.29 8.96
C SER A 32 -11.31 14.68 8.04
N PRO A 33 -12.51 15.28 7.95
CA PRO A 33 -13.58 14.78 7.11
C PRO A 33 -13.24 14.78 5.61
N GLU A 34 -12.22 15.55 5.19
CA GLU A 34 -11.76 15.58 3.81
C GLU A 34 -11.31 14.22 3.27
N TYR A 35 -10.90 13.29 4.13
CA TYR A 35 -10.41 11.96 3.73
C TYR A 35 -11.55 10.95 3.50
N PHE A 36 -12.80 11.27 3.88
CA PHE A 36 -13.95 10.41 3.57
C PHE A 36 -14.36 10.50 2.10
N SER A 37 -14.23 11.66 1.48
CA SER A 37 -14.61 11.89 0.09
C SER A 37 -13.49 11.59 -0.92
N LYS A 38 -12.29 11.23 -0.45
CA LYS A 38 -11.17 10.88 -1.33
C LYS A 38 -11.34 9.45 -1.84
N PRO A 39 -11.20 9.22 -3.16
CA PRO A 39 -11.02 7.90 -3.72
C PRO A 39 -9.82 7.20 -3.07
N ILE A 40 -9.99 5.91 -2.77
CA ILE A 40 -8.95 5.04 -2.22
C ILE A 40 -8.63 3.99 -3.26
N ASN A 41 -7.35 3.85 -3.58
CA ASN A 41 -6.84 2.82 -4.45
C ASN A 41 -5.94 1.89 -3.62
N ILE A 42 -6.16 0.60 -3.66
CA ILE A 42 -5.29 -0.39 -3.01
C ILE A 42 -4.61 -1.15 -4.13
N LEU A 43 -3.30 -0.98 -4.26
CA LEU A 43 -2.54 -1.72 -5.26
C LEU A 43 -2.27 -3.13 -4.76
N ASP A 44 -2.21 -4.08 -5.70
CA ASP A 44 -1.62 -5.39 -5.40
C ASP A 44 -0.22 -5.24 -4.81
N THR A 45 0.11 -6.19 -3.95
CA THR A 45 1.38 -6.31 -3.27
C THR A 45 2.57 -6.16 -4.21
N VAL A 46 3.52 -5.34 -3.78
CA VAL A 46 4.82 -5.19 -4.42
C VAL A 46 5.83 -6.06 -3.67
N ASP A 47 6.62 -6.84 -4.42
CA ASP A 47 7.72 -7.66 -3.93
C ASP A 47 9.03 -7.02 -4.42
N ASP A 48 9.86 -6.57 -3.49
CA ASP A 48 11.11 -5.88 -3.83
C ASP A 48 12.15 -6.79 -4.49
N THR A 49 11.98 -8.10 -4.39
CA THR A 49 12.83 -9.09 -5.07
C THR A 49 12.58 -9.09 -6.58
N ILE A 50 11.44 -8.55 -7.02
CA ILE A 50 11.12 -8.35 -8.43
C ILE A 50 11.58 -6.94 -8.83
N GLU A 51 12.69 -6.89 -9.56
CA GLU A 51 13.29 -5.64 -10.02
C GLU A 51 12.28 -4.72 -10.72
N GLY A 52 12.23 -3.47 -10.28
CA GLY A 52 11.38 -2.43 -10.87
C GLY A 52 9.87 -2.64 -10.66
N GLN A 53 9.42 -3.62 -9.87
CA GLN A 53 7.99 -3.86 -9.67
C GLN A 53 7.28 -2.65 -9.04
N LEU A 54 7.90 -2.01 -8.05
CA LEU A 54 7.37 -0.80 -7.43
C LEU A 54 7.17 0.31 -8.46
N GLU A 55 8.19 0.58 -9.27
CA GLU A 55 8.14 1.61 -10.30
C GLU A 55 7.03 1.32 -11.30
N ARG A 56 6.94 0.07 -11.80
CA ARG A 56 5.87 -0.34 -12.71
C ARG A 56 4.49 -0.14 -12.10
N ARG A 57 4.32 -0.44 -10.80
CA ARG A 57 3.05 -0.26 -10.08
C ARG A 57 2.69 1.21 -9.93
N LEU A 58 3.66 2.05 -9.61
CA LEU A 58 3.47 3.50 -9.51
C LEU A 58 3.19 4.14 -10.87
N GLN A 59 3.83 3.66 -11.95
CA GLN A 59 3.54 4.12 -13.31
C GLN A 59 2.13 3.74 -13.74
N GLN A 60 1.72 2.48 -13.50
CA GLN A 60 0.34 2.03 -13.73
C GLN A 60 -0.65 2.91 -12.97
N GLU A 61 -0.41 3.14 -11.69
CA GLU A 61 -1.25 3.97 -10.84
C GLU A 61 -1.37 5.41 -11.38
N LYS A 62 -0.27 6.01 -11.83
CA LYS A 62 -0.28 7.35 -12.45
C LYS A 62 -1.05 7.40 -13.76
N THR A 63 -0.98 6.33 -14.58
CA THR A 63 -1.68 6.28 -15.86
C THR A 63 -3.17 5.93 -15.73
N SER A 64 -3.53 5.14 -14.73
CA SER A 64 -4.90 4.64 -14.53
C SER A 64 -5.72 5.49 -13.58
N CYS A 65 -5.08 6.32 -12.75
CA CYS A 65 -5.76 7.13 -11.75
C CYS A 65 -5.40 8.61 -11.90
N ALA A 66 -6.42 9.47 -11.86
CA ALA A 66 -6.26 10.92 -11.92
C ALA A 66 -6.90 11.60 -10.69
N GLY A 67 -6.49 12.83 -10.42
CA GLY A 67 -7.08 13.65 -9.35
C GLY A 67 -6.60 13.32 -7.93
N LYS A 68 -7.23 13.98 -6.95
CA LYS A 68 -6.93 13.84 -5.52
C LYS A 68 -7.38 12.47 -5.03
N ARG A 69 -6.46 11.68 -4.48
CA ARG A 69 -6.73 10.30 -4.05
C ARG A 69 -5.72 9.84 -3.00
N ILE A 70 -6.01 8.70 -2.40
CA ILE A 70 -5.09 7.99 -1.51
C ILE A 70 -4.80 6.63 -2.14
N THR A 71 -3.52 6.25 -2.17
CA THR A 71 -3.07 4.97 -2.69
C THR A 71 -2.36 4.21 -1.60
N LEU A 72 -2.82 3.00 -1.33
CA LEU A 72 -2.27 2.07 -0.35
C LEU A 72 -1.52 0.97 -1.10
N ILE A 73 -0.29 0.69 -0.70
CA ILE A 73 0.59 -0.28 -1.36
C ILE A 73 1.17 -1.21 -0.29
N PRO A 74 0.72 -2.46 -0.22
CA PRO A 74 1.44 -3.51 0.51
C PRO A 74 2.79 -3.75 -0.17
N TYR A 75 3.86 -3.76 0.62
CA TYR A 75 5.22 -3.89 0.11
C TYR A 75 5.97 -4.95 0.92
N ASN A 76 6.50 -5.96 0.24
CA ASN A 76 7.27 -7.05 0.82
C ASN A 76 8.76 -6.77 0.56
N VAL A 77 9.50 -6.52 1.64
CA VAL A 77 10.94 -6.22 1.67
C VAL A 77 11.72 -7.52 1.88
N GLY A 78 12.60 -7.86 0.95
CA GLY A 78 13.47 -9.03 0.96
C GLY A 78 12.75 -10.36 1.14
N ASN A 79 11.48 -10.45 0.74
CA ASN A 79 10.58 -11.57 1.05
C ASN A 79 10.51 -11.95 2.56
N SER A 80 10.88 -11.02 3.43
CA SER A 80 11.12 -11.27 4.86
C SER A 80 10.31 -10.35 5.75
N HIS A 81 10.04 -9.13 5.28
CA HIS A 81 9.39 -8.09 6.07
C HIS A 81 8.27 -7.41 5.27
N TRP A 82 7.15 -7.11 5.90
CA TRP A 82 5.98 -6.55 5.23
C TRP A 82 5.70 -5.15 5.75
N VAL A 83 5.62 -4.20 4.83
CA VAL A 83 5.48 -2.77 5.14
C VAL A 83 4.39 -2.17 4.27
N GLY A 84 3.69 -1.18 4.80
CA GLY A 84 2.64 -0.47 4.09
C GLY A 84 3.15 0.88 3.60
N LEU A 85 2.88 1.22 2.34
CA LEU A 85 3.08 2.57 1.84
C LEU A 85 1.71 3.24 1.64
N LEU A 86 1.54 4.42 2.23
CA LEU A 86 0.37 5.27 2.01
C LEU A 86 0.81 6.54 1.28
N LEU A 87 0.24 6.76 0.10
CA LEU A 87 0.50 7.95 -0.72
C LEU A 87 -0.78 8.76 -0.85
N GLU A 88 -0.73 10.05 -0.51
CA GLU A 88 -1.80 11.00 -0.81
C GLU A 88 -1.38 11.85 -2.02
N PHE A 89 -2.20 11.87 -3.06
CA PHE A 89 -1.98 12.66 -4.26
C PHE A 89 -2.87 13.91 -4.27
N LYS A 90 -2.33 15.01 -4.77
CA LYS A 90 -3.06 16.23 -5.15
C LYS A 90 -3.70 16.05 -6.52
N THR A 91 -4.54 17.02 -6.91
CA THR A 91 -5.25 17.02 -8.19
C THR A 91 -4.30 16.99 -9.40
N ASP A 92 -3.12 17.60 -9.28
CA ASP A 92 -2.08 17.64 -10.31
C ASP A 92 -1.17 16.39 -10.32
N GLY A 93 -1.49 15.37 -9.52
CA GLY A 93 -0.70 14.14 -9.42
C GLY A 93 0.58 14.28 -8.59
N GLN A 94 0.85 15.44 -7.98
CA GLN A 94 1.95 15.57 -7.03
C GLN A 94 1.61 14.85 -5.72
N ILE A 95 2.62 14.25 -5.09
CA ILE A 95 2.48 13.62 -3.79
C ILE A 95 2.37 14.73 -2.73
N LYS A 96 1.26 14.75 -1.99
CA LYS A 96 1.05 15.61 -0.81
C LYS A 96 1.63 14.97 0.44
N ARG A 97 1.53 13.65 0.57
CA ARG A 97 1.94 12.87 1.73
C ARG A 97 2.43 11.50 1.28
N ALA A 98 3.51 11.03 1.87
CA ALA A 98 3.95 9.65 1.78
C ALA A 98 4.25 9.17 3.20
N GLU A 99 3.65 8.05 3.59
CA GLU A 99 3.89 7.40 4.88
C GLU A 99 4.37 5.98 4.67
N TYR A 100 5.33 5.57 5.49
CA TYR A 100 5.79 4.20 5.65
C TYR A 100 5.20 3.65 6.94
N ILE A 101 4.61 2.46 6.87
CA ILE A 101 3.93 1.79 7.97
C ILE A 101 4.63 0.45 8.17
N ASP A 102 5.11 0.24 9.39
CA ASP A 102 5.75 -0.99 9.83
C ASP A 102 4.85 -1.65 10.90
N PRO A 103 4.13 -2.73 10.58
CA PRO A 103 3.23 -3.42 11.51
C PRO A 103 3.92 -4.10 12.69
#